data_AF-A0A497NJ75-F1
#
_entry.id   AF-A0A497NJ75-F1
#
_cell.length_a   1.000
_cell.length_b   1.000
_cell.length_c   1.000
_cell.angle_alpha   90.00
_cell.angle_beta   90.00
_cell.angle_gamma   90.00
#
_symmetry.space_group_name_H-M   'P 1'
#
loop_
_entity.id
_entity.type
_entity.pdbx_description
1 polymer ?
#
loop_
_entity_poly.entity_id
_entity_poly.type
_entity_poly.pdbx_seq_one_letter_code
_entity_poly.pdbx_strand_id
1 'polypeptide(L)'
;MALPSLADLMAYVEMISDADLRAKVRAFLEEQKVLLTGQTFSLEESPGGRSHHHAYPGGLLQHTLATVKLALALCDVVEGIYGAEVNRDVVLAATILHDVM
;
A
#
# COMPACT_ATOMS: atom_id res chain seq x y z
N MET A 1 -5.72 -19.63 -0.09
CA MET A 1 -5.83 -18.34 -0.83
C MET A 1 -4.41 -17.96 -1.23
N ALA A 2 -4.16 -17.56 -2.47
CA ALA A 2 -2.84 -17.08 -2.86
C ALA A 2 -2.54 -15.76 -2.13
N LEU A 3 -1.30 -15.56 -1.70
CA LEU A 3 -0.85 -14.25 -1.21
C LEU A 3 -0.88 -13.25 -2.36
N PRO A 4 -1.17 -11.96 -2.08
CA PRO A 4 -1.10 -10.94 -3.11
C PRO A 4 0.33 -10.73 -3.59
N SER A 5 0.44 -10.20 -4.81
CA SER A 5 1.68 -9.92 -5.52
C SER A 5 1.94 -8.42 -5.61
N LEU A 6 3.18 -8.03 -5.92
CA LEU A 6 3.49 -6.62 -6.15
C LEU A 6 2.64 -6.04 -7.29
N ALA A 7 2.29 -6.86 -8.29
CA ALA A 7 1.42 -6.45 -9.39
C ALA A 7 0.02 -6.02 -8.91
N ASP A 8 -0.52 -6.69 -7.89
CA ASP A 8 -1.81 -6.32 -7.29
C ASP A 8 -1.76 -4.93 -6.66
N LEU A 9 -0.63 -4.57 -6.01
CA LEU A 9 -0.42 -3.25 -5.42
C LEU A 9 -0.17 -2.18 -6.51
N MET A 10 0.60 -2.52 -7.55
CA MET A 10 0.88 -1.62 -8.67
C MET A 10 -0.38 -1.22 -9.44
N ALA A 11 -1.41 -2.08 -9.49
CA ALA A 11 -2.69 -1.72 -10.05
C ALA A 11 -3.34 -0.51 -9.34
N TYR A 12 -3.13 -0.36 -8.03
CA TYR A 12 -3.60 0.80 -7.26
C TYR A 12 -2.72 2.04 -7.44
N VAL A 13 -1.41 1.86 -7.66
CA VAL A 13 -0.52 2.97 -8.02
C VAL A 13 -1.00 3.64 -9.31
N GLU A 14 -1.45 2.85 -10.29
CA GLU A 14 -1.97 3.35 -11.56
C GLU A 14 -3.30 4.10 -11.43
N MET A 15 -4.00 3.99 -10.30
CA MET A 15 -5.21 4.77 -10.02
C MET A 15 -4.92 6.19 -9.52
N ILE A 16 -3.69 6.49 -9.09
CA ILE A 16 -3.28 7.84 -8.70
C ILE A 16 -3.28 8.70 -9.96
N SER A 17 -4.09 9.75 -10.01
CA SER A 17 -4.26 10.60 -11.20
C SER A 17 -3.07 11.54 -11.41
N ASP A 18 -2.60 12.18 -10.34
CA ASP A 18 -1.42 13.04 -10.34
C ASP A 18 -0.18 12.26 -10.80
N ALA A 19 0.38 12.67 -11.94
CA ALA A 19 1.45 11.94 -12.60
C ALA A 19 2.77 11.98 -11.80
N ASP A 20 3.05 13.09 -11.13
CA ASP A 20 4.29 13.26 -10.35
C ASP A 20 4.23 12.44 -9.06
N LEU A 21 3.08 12.43 -8.38
CA LEU A 21 2.84 11.59 -7.21
C LEU A 21 2.87 10.11 -7.58
N ARG A 22 2.17 9.72 -8.66
CA ARG A 22 2.20 8.33 -9.17
C ARG A 22 3.62 7.88 -9.45
N ALA A 23 4.42 8.70 -10.14
CA ALA A 23 5.81 8.39 -10.45
C ALA A 23 6.68 8.21 -9.19
N LYS A 24 6.50 9.07 -8.17
CA LYS A 24 7.23 8.96 -6.89
C LYS A 24 6.86 7.70 -6.13
N VAL A 25 5.56 7.38 -6.01
CA VAL A 25 5.08 6.18 -5.32
C VAL A 25 5.59 4.92 -6.04
N ARG A 26 5.47 4.90 -7.37
CA ARG A 26 6.01 3.82 -8.22
C ARG A 26 7.51 3.62 -8.00
N ALA A 27 8.29 4.70 -8.11
CA ALA A 27 9.75 4.63 -7.95
C ALA A 27 10.15 4.08 -6.57
N PHE A 28 9.42 4.47 -5.52
CA PHE A 28 9.64 3.97 -4.17
C PHE A 28 9.40 2.45 -4.06
N LEU A 29 8.30 1.95 -4.63
CA LEU A 29 8.01 0.50 -4.63
C LEU A 29 8.98 -0.29 -5.52
N GLU A 30 9.37 0.26 -6.67
CA GLU A 30 10.32 -0.35 -7.61
C GLU A 30 11.75 -0.40 -7.07
N GLU A 31 12.13 0.50 -6.14
CA GLU A 31 13.39 0.37 -5.41
C GLU A 31 13.41 -0.94 -4.59
N GLN A 32 12.25 -1.47 -4.19
CA GLN A 32 12.06 -2.77 -3.52
C GLN A 32 12.91 -2.99 -2.26
N LYS A 33 13.43 -1.94 -1.65
CA LYS A 33 14.24 -2.03 -0.43
C LYS A 33 13.40 -1.66 0.77
N VAL A 34 12.83 -2.67 1.42
CA VAL A 34 12.28 -2.49 2.77
C VAL A 34 13.40 -2.73 3.78
N LEU A 35 13.66 -1.74 4.64
CA LEU A 35 14.66 -1.83 5.70
C LEU A 35 14.03 -2.45 6.95
N LEU A 36 14.03 -3.78 7.04
CA LEU A 36 13.64 -4.47 8.27
C LEU A 36 14.90 -4.86 9.02
N THR A 37 15.13 -4.22 10.18
CA THR A 37 16.24 -4.55 11.09
C THR A 37 17.65 -4.49 10.45
N GLY A 38 17.84 -3.64 9.43
CA GLY A 38 19.12 -3.48 8.71
C GLY A 38 19.40 -4.54 7.64
N GLN A 39 18.46 -5.45 7.40
CA GLN A 39 18.47 -6.39 6.28
C GLN A 39 17.47 -5.94 5.22
N THR A 40 17.85 -6.11 3.95
CA THR A 40 17.00 -5.77 2.81
C THR A 40 16.17 -6.99 2.43
N PHE A 41 14.85 -6.86 2.46
CA PHE A 41 13.93 -7.87 1.94
C PHE A 41 13.19 -7.29 0.74
N SER A 42 12.87 -8.14 -0.22
CA SER A 42 11.88 -7.81 -1.24
C SER A 42 10.53 -7.56 -0.56
N LEU A 43 9.71 -6.67 -1.11
CA LEU A 43 8.37 -6.41 -0.55
C LEU A 43 7.50 -7.68 -0.52
N GLU A 44 7.71 -8.58 -1.49
CA GLU A 44 6.99 -9.86 -1.60
C GLU A 44 7.38 -10.88 -0.53
N GLU A 45 8.55 -10.74 0.10
CA GLU A 45 9.00 -11.59 1.20
C GLU A 45 8.89 -10.90 2.56
N SER A 46 8.62 -9.60 2.58
CA SER A 46 8.57 -8.79 3.80
C SER A 46 7.42 -9.21 4.74
N PRO A 47 7.70 -9.54 6.02
CA PRO A 47 6.66 -9.75 7.02
C PRO A 47 6.03 -8.42 7.44
N GLY A 48 4.72 -8.43 7.72
CA GLY A 48 4.00 -7.25 8.21
C GLY A 48 4.27 -6.92 9.68
N GLY A 49 4.98 -7.78 10.41
CA GLY A 49 5.28 -7.61 11.82
C GLY A 49 6.31 -8.62 12.34
N ARG A 50 6.82 -8.37 13.54
CA ARG A 50 7.89 -9.20 14.14
C ARG A 50 7.40 -10.50 14.78
N SER A 51 6.18 -10.51 15.31
CA SER A 51 5.62 -11.67 16.05
C SER A 51 4.10 -11.80 15.98
N HIS A 52 3.39 -10.72 15.62
CA HIS A 52 1.95 -10.63 15.46
C HIS A 52 1.64 -9.77 14.22
N HIS A 53 0.38 -9.77 13.75
CA HIS A 53 -0.09 -8.97 12.60
C HIS A 53 0.69 -9.26 11.31
N HIS A 54 0.31 -10.32 10.60
CA HIS A 54 0.95 -10.69 9.33
C HIS A 54 2.46 -10.99 9.42
N ALA A 55 2.91 -11.58 10.54
CA ALA A 55 4.32 -11.95 10.78
C ALA A 55 4.75 -13.23 10.01
N TYR A 56 4.63 -13.20 8.67
CA TYR A 56 5.01 -14.27 7.75
C TYR A 56 5.44 -13.67 6.40
N PRO A 57 6.19 -14.40 5.55
CA PRO A 57 6.62 -13.89 4.24
C PRO A 57 5.45 -13.41 3.37
N GLY A 58 5.57 -12.20 2.82
CA GLY A 58 4.51 -11.54 2.04
C GLY A 58 3.39 -10.92 2.88
N GLY A 59 3.50 -10.97 4.21
CA GLY A 59 2.52 -10.43 5.13
C GLY A 59 2.38 -8.91 5.06
N LEU A 60 3.48 -8.17 4.82
CA LEU A 60 3.43 -6.71 4.66
C LEU A 60 2.61 -6.33 3.42
N LEU A 61 2.85 -7.01 2.30
CA LEU A 61 2.12 -6.78 1.06
C LEU A 61 0.62 -7.11 1.21
N GLN A 62 0.29 -8.20 1.89
CA GLN A 62 -1.10 -8.53 2.22
C GLN A 62 -1.78 -7.46 3.07
N HIS A 63 -1.08 -7.00 4.10
CA HIS A 63 -1.55 -5.94 4.99
C HIS A 63 -1.79 -4.64 4.20
N THR A 64 -0.81 -4.16 3.46
CA THR A 64 -0.91 -2.93 2.67
C THR A 64 -2.05 -2.99 1.66
N LEU A 65 -2.22 -4.12 0.94
CA LEU A 65 -3.32 -4.28 -0.01
C LEU A 65 -4.70 -4.24 0.68
N ALA A 66 -4.83 -4.86 1.87
CA ALA A 66 -6.06 -4.80 2.65
C ALA A 66 -6.35 -3.36 3.10
N THR A 67 -5.33 -2.63 3.57
CA THR A 67 -5.44 -1.23 3.99
C THR A 67 -5.86 -0.31 2.84
N VAL A 68 -5.28 -0.46 1.65
CA VAL A 68 -5.69 0.30 0.45
C VAL A 68 -7.17 0.09 0.14
N LYS A 69 -7.64 -1.16 0.14
CA LYS A 69 -9.05 -1.49 -0.14
C LYS A 69 -9.99 -0.90 0.91
N LEU A 70 -9.63 -1.00 2.19
CA LEU A 70 -10.41 -0.42 3.28
C LEU A 70 -10.48 1.10 3.16
N ALA A 71 -9.36 1.76 2.83
CA ALA A 71 -9.30 3.20 2.70
C ALA A 71 -10.17 3.71 1.54
N LEU A 72 -10.16 3.04 0.38
CA LEU A 72 -11.05 3.38 -0.73
C LEU A 72 -12.53 3.21 -0.36
N ALA A 73 -12.88 2.12 0.33
CA ALA A 73 -14.25 1.94 0.82
C ALA A 73 -14.67 3.04 1.80
N LEU A 74 -13.74 3.53 2.64
CA LEU A 74 -13.98 4.68 3.50
C LEU A 74 -14.14 5.97 2.71
N CYS A 75 -13.37 6.19 1.63
CA CYS A 75 -13.59 7.33 0.73
C CYS A 75 -15.03 7.32 0.18
N ASP A 76 -15.51 6.16 -0.27
CA ASP A 76 -16.88 6.03 -0.80
C ASP A 76 -17.94 6.39 0.25
N VAL A 77 -17.74 5.97 1.51
CA VAL A 77 -18.62 6.35 2.63
C VAL A 77 -18.56 7.85 2.88
N VAL A 78 -17.37 8.44 2.88
CA VAL A 78 -17.20 9.88 3.15
C VAL A 78 -17.86 10.74 2.09
N GLU A 79 -17.62 10.43 0.83
CA GLU A 79 -18.21 11.15 -0.29
C GLU A 79 -19.72 10.91 -0.38
N GLY A 80 -20.18 9.66 -0.21
CA GLY A 80 -21.58 9.30 -0.38
C GLY A 80 -22.51 9.71 0.77
N ILE A 81 -22.06 9.60 2.02
CA ILE A 81 -22.89 9.89 3.21
C ILE A 81 -22.70 11.34 3.67
N TYR A 82 -21.46 11.82 3.71
CA TYR A 82 -21.16 13.13 4.27
C TYR A 82 -21.05 14.22 3.19
N GLY A 83 -21.03 13.86 1.90
CA GLY A 83 -20.92 14.81 0.80
C GLY A 83 -19.60 15.59 0.79
N ALA A 84 -18.58 15.06 1.46
CA ALA A 84 -17.26 15.69 1.57
C ALA A 84 -16.33 15.14 0.51
N GLU A 85 -15.57 16.01 -0.15
CA GLU A 85 -14.57 15.62 -1.13
C GLU A 85 -13.34 15.01 -0.45
N VAL A 86 -12.85 13.89 -1.00
CA VAL A 86 -11.62 13.23 -0.54
C VAL A 86 -10.60 13.24 -1.67
N ASN A 87 -9.38 13.68 -1.37
CA ASN A 87 -8.27 13.53 -2.31
C ASN A 87 -7.80 12.06 -2.33
N ARG A 88 -8.41 11.26 -3.22
CA ARG A 88 -8.10 9.83 -3.37
C ARG A 88 -6.65 9.56 -3.77
N ASP A 89 -6.00 10.44 -4.51
CA ASP A 89 -4.59 10.30 -4.88
C ASP A 89 -3.69 10.30 -3.65
N VAL A 90 -3.95 11.23 -2.72
CA VAL A 90 -3.23 11.30 -1.43
C VAL A 90 -3.55 10.08 -0.57
N VAL A 91 -4.81 9.63 -0.53
CA VAL A 91 -5.20 8.41 0.22
C VAL A 91 -4.47 7.18 -0.31
N LEU A 92 -4.45 6.98 -1.63
CA LEU A 92 -3.74 5.88 -2.28
C LEU A 92 -2.24 5.94 -1.96
N ALA A 93 -1.59 7.09 -2.19
CA ALA A 93 -0.17 7.25 -1.91
C ALA A 93 0.16 6.99 -0.43
N ALA A 94 -0.61 7.57 0.50
CA ALA A 94 -0.39 7.40 1.92
C ALA A 94 -0.55 5.94 2.35
N THR A 95 -1.62 5.28 1.92
CA THR A 95 -1.92 3.90 2.32
C THR A 95 -0.94 2.89 1.72
N ILE A 96 -0.47 3.11 0.49
CA ILE A 96 0.55 2.27 -0.15
C ILE A 96 1.88 2.34 0.62
N LEU A 97 2.24 3.53 1.12
CA LEU A 97 3.56 3.79 1.72
C LEU A 97 3.62 3.75 3.25
N HIS A 98 2.47 3.68 3.95
CA HIS A 98 2.40 3.94 5.40
C HIS A 98 3.31 3.07 6.28
N ASP A 99 3.48 1.79 5.93
CA ASP A 99 4.25 0.80 6.69
C ASP A 99 5.55 0.38 5.98
N VAL A 100 6.00 1.17 4.98
CA VAL A 100 7.19 0.88 4.18
C VAL A 100 8.40 1.76 4.60
N MET A 101 8.31 2.44 5.75
CA MET A 101 9.37 3.26 6.35
C MET A 101 10.18 2.51 7.41
#